data_AF-A0A2G9TDJ0-F1
#
_entry.id   AF-A0A2G9TDJ0-F1
#
_cell.length_a   1.000
_cell.length_b   1.000
_cell.length_c   1.000
_cell.angle_alpha   90.00
_cell.angle_beta   90.00
_cell.angle_gamma   90.00
#
_symmetry.space_group_name_H-M   'P 1'
#
loop_
_entity.id
_entity.type
_entity.pdbx_description
1 polymer ?
#
loop_
_entity_poly.entity_id
_entity_poly.type
_entity_poly.pdbx_seq_one_letter_code
_entity_poly.pdbx_strand_id
1 'polypeptide(L)'
;MRRDVREPMATCSIPVVHTKAEADRLVLNSIKPAIKLLINRHNNKYSYTSQSDDNIMKNLELFDRLAVKFHDRILFVKDVGSESSEVCQWKFFGKGEKRAEVCCTSIVYATDKKQTKVEFPDSKIYDEAMSILRFEERGLCSRCGGEACSPKEAGPPSDGVSE
;
A
#
# COMPACT_ATOMS: atom_id res chain seq x y z
N MET A 1 8.80 -26.47 28.82
CA MET A 1 7.62 -26.38 27.93
C MET A 1 6.68 -25.32 28.49
N ARG A 2 6.76 -24.07 28.03
CA ARG A 2 5.72 -23.07 28.30
C ARG A 2 4.93 -22.88 27.00
N ARG A 3 3.67 -23.30 27.03
CA ARG A 3 2.68 -23.02 25.99
C ARG A 3 2.25 -21.57 26.19
N ASP A 4 2.74 -20.68 25.34
CA ASP A 4 2.19 -19.34 25.23
C ASP A 4 0.85 -19.42 24.48
N VAL A 5 -0.21 -19.11 25.23
CA VAL A 5 -1.56 -18.87 24.73
C VAL A 5 -1.48 -17.62 23.87
N ARG A 6 -1.38 -17.78 22.55
CA ARG A 6 -1.48 -16.66 21.61
C ARG A 6 -2.92 -16.19 21.56
N GLU A 7 -3.22 -15.12 22.29
CA GLU A 7 -4.32 -14.21 21.97
C GLU A 7 -4.28 -13.90 20.47
N PRO A 8 -5.42 -13.78 19.77
CA PRO A 8 -5.43 -13.35 18.38
C PRO A 8 -5.19 -11.84 18.32
N MET A 9 -4.01 -11.38 18.73
CA MET A 9 -3.49 -10.10 18.29
C MET A 9 -3.19 -10.28 16.81
N ALA A 10 -3.98 -9.67 15.95
CA ALA A 10 -3.70 -9.60 14.53
C ALA A 10 -2.33 -8.93 14.33
N THR A 11 -1.28 -9.74 14.30
CA THR A 11 0.10 -9.30 14.10
C THR A 11 0.16 -8.55 12.77
N CYS A 12 0.49 -7.26 12.82
CA CYS A 12 0.78 -6.43 11.67
C CYS A 12 2.08 -6.94 11.02
N SER A 13 1.96 -8.00 10.20
CA SER A 13 3.08 -8.56 9.46
C SER A 13 3.22 -7.80 8.15
N ILE A 14 4.11 -6.81 8.12
CA ILE A 14 4.37 -6.02 6.92
C ILE A 14 5.38 -6.77 6.02
N PRO A 15 4.98 -7.27 4.83
CA PRO A 15 5.92 -7.89 3.90
C PRO A 15 6.94 -6.86 3.41
N VAL A 16 8.21 -7.24 3.51
CA VAL A 16 9.33 -6.52 2.90
C VAL A 16 9.64 -7.18 1.57
N VAL A 17 9.55 -6.42 0.48
CA VAL A 17 9.80 -6.87 -0.89
C VAL A 17 10.99 -6.13 -1.47
N HIS A 18 11.68 -6.81 -2.39
CA HIS A 18 12.90 -6.30 -3.03
C HIS A 18 12.70 -6.03 -4.52
N THR A 19 11.59 -6.49 -5.10
CA THR A 19 11.27 -6.32 -6.51
C THR A 19 9.92 -5.63 -6.67
N LYS A 20 9.83 -4.77 -7.68
CA LYS A 20 8.56 -4.09 -7.98
C LYS A 20 7.45 -5.09 -8.33
N ALA A 21 7.79 -6.17 -9.05
CA ALA A 21 6.85 -7.18 -9.50
C ALA A 21 6.18 -7.94 -8.33
N GLU A 22 6.95 -8.29 -7.29
CA GLU A 22 6.37 -8.94 -6.10
C GLU A 22 5.46 -7.99 -5.33
N ALA A 23 5.88 -6.73 -5.19
CA ALA A 23 5.09 -5.70 -4.53
C ALA A 23 3.76 -5.48 -5.24
N ASP A 24 3.80 -5.34 -6.56
CA ASP A 24 2.61 -5.12 -7.38
C ASP A 24 1.71 -6.36 -7.39
N ARG A 25 2.27 -7.58 -7.38
CA ARG A 25 1.50 -8.83 -7.24
C ARG A 25 0.75 -8.91 -5.90
N LEU A 26 1.39 -8.53 -4.78
CA LEU A 26 0.75 -8.51 -3.46
C LEU A 26 -0.42 -7.52 -3.42
N VAL A 27 -0.25 -6.37 -4.05
CA VAL A 27 -1.27 -5.33 -4.13
C VAL A 27 -2.42 -5.72 -5.07
N LEU A 28 -2.13 -6.27 -6.24
CA LEU A 28 -3.13 -6.67 -7.24
C LEU A 28 -3.99 -7.85 -6.77
N ASN A 29 -3.40 -8.77 -6.01
CA ASN A 29 -4.14 -9.90 -5.42
C ASN A 29 -4.91 -9.50 -4.16
N SER A 30 -4.71 -8.29 -3.62
CA SER A 30 -5.39 -7.82 -2.42
C SER A 30 -6.71 -7.14 -2.76
N ILE A 31 -7.77 -7.63 -2.12
CA ILE A 31 -9.11 -7.01 -2.16
C ILE A 31 -9.15 -5.74 -1.28
N LYS A 32 -8.27 -5.68 -0.28
CA LYS A 32 -8.13 -4.54 0.63
C LYS A 32 -7.30 -3.43 -0.03
N PRO A 33 -7.59 -2.14 0.28
CA PRO A 33 -6.70 -1.05 -0.11
C PRO A 33 -5.29 -1.30 0.42
N ALA A 34 -4.28 -0.86 -0.32
CA ALA A 34 -2.89 -1.14 0.01
C ALA A 34 -2.02 0.13 -0.04
N ILE A 35 -1.10 0.24 0.91
CA ILE A 35 -0.07 1.28 0.94
C ILE A 35 1.27 0.61 0.73
N LYS A 36 1.98 1.03 -0.31
CA LYS A 36 3.36 0.63 -0.56
C LYS A 36 4.30 1.79 -0.28
N LEU A 37 5.26 1.58 0.62
CA LEU A 37 6.36 2.52 0.85
C LEU A 37 7.65 1.98 0.22
N LEU A 38 8.14 2.68 -0.79
CA LEU A 38 9.45 2.42 -1.40
C LEU A 38 10.53 3.26 -0.71
N ILE A 39 11.61 2.62 -0.28
CA ILE A 39 12.81 3.29 0.24
C ILE A 39 14.06 2.70 -0.41
N ASN A 40 14.79 3.51 -1.16
CA ASN A 40 16.04 3.17 -1.82
C ASN A 40 17.17 4.13 -1.36
N ARG A 41 17.80 3.77 -0.23
CA ARG A 41 18.94 4.52 0.34
C ARG A 41 20.22 4.42 -0.49
N HIS A 42 20.31 3.42 -1.36
CA HIS A 42 21.50 3.16 -2.20
C HIS A 42 21.48 3.94 -3.52
N ASN A 43 20.44 4.73 -3.77
CA ASN A 43 20.31 5.50 -4.99
C ASN A 43 21.36 6.63 -5.05
N ASN A 44 22.09 6.75 -6.16
CA ASN A 44 23.12 7.77 -6.36
C ASN A 44 22.59 9.22 -6.30
N LYS A 45 21.27 9.42 -6.43
CA LYS A 45 20.63 10.73 -6.23
C LYS A 45 20.43 11.07 -4.74
N TYR A 46 20.60 10.12 -3.84
CA TYR A 46 20.42 10.36 -2.41
C TYR A 46 21.54 11.25 -1.87
N SER A 47 21.17 12.43 -1.40
CA SER A 47 22.10 13.32 -0.69
C SER A 47 22.19 12.84 0.76
N TYR A 48 23.33 12.23 1.13
CA TYR A 48 23.66 11.80 2.49
C TYR A 48 23.89 13.00 3.42
N THR A 49 22.82 13.74 3.70
CA THR A 49 22.79 14.82 4.68
C THR A 49 21.93 14.37 5.86
N SER A 50 22.27 14.82 7.07
CA SER A 50 21.53 14.45 8.29
C SER A 50 20.03 14.73 8.15
N GLN A 51 19.66 15.84 7.47
CA GLN A 51 18.26 16.18 7.23
C GLN A 51 17.55 15.20 6.30
N SER A 52 18.23 14.64 5.29
CA SER A 52 17.65 13.61 4.43
C SER A 52 17.45 12.29 5.18
N ASP A 53 18.40 11.91 6.05
CA ASP A 53 18.27 10.73 6.91
C ASP A 53 17.10 10.88 7.89
N ASP A 54 16.99 12.03 8.57
CA ASP A 54 15.89 12.36 9.48
C ASP A 54 14.52 12.28 8.78
N ASN A 55 14.43 12.79 7.54
CA ASN A 55 13.19 12.73 6.78
C ASN A 55 12.83 11.30 6.35
N ILE A 56 13.80 10.45 6.02
CA ILE A 56 13.53 9.02 5.77
C ILE A 56 13.03 8.34 7.05
N MET A 57 13.65 8.62 8.20
CA MET A 57 13.20 8.07 9.48
C MET A 57 11.77 8.50 9.80
N LYS A 58 11.41 9.77 9.61
CA LYS A 58 10.03 10.26 9.78
C LYS A 58 9.04 9.57 8.84
N ASN A 59 9.43 9.28 7.60
CA ASN A 59 8.60 8.51 6.67
C ASN A 59 8.37 7.08 7.17
N LEU A 60 9.41 6.42 7.66
CA LEU A 60 9.30 5.08 8.25
C LEU A 60 8.40 5.08 9.50
N GLU A 61 8.60 6.03 10.42
CA GLU A 61 7.77 6.15 11.62
C GLU A 61 6.29 6.42 11.30
N LEU A 62 6.03 7.27 10.30
CA LEU A 62 4.67 7.53 9.83
C LEU A 62 4.03 6.26 9.25
N PHE A 63 4.80 5.48 8.49
CA PHE A 63 4.33 4.24 7.90
C PHE A 63 3.98 3.21 8.98
N ASP A 64 4.86 3.03 9.97
CA ASP A 64 4.62 2.11 11.08
C ASP A 64 3.42 2.56 11.92
N ARG A 65 3.27 3.88 12.15
CA ARG A 65 2.10 4.43 12.86
C ARG A 65 0.79 4.16 12.11
N LEU A 66 0.78 4.33 10.78
CA LEU A 66 -0.38 4.02 9.95
C LEU A 66 -0.64 2.52 9.93
N ALA A 67 0.41 1.69 9.86
CA ALA A 67 0.31 0.25 9.88
C ALA A 67 -0.33 -0.25 11.18
N VAL A 68 0.16 0.20 12.34
CA VAL A 68 -0.44 -0.15 13.64
C VAL A 68 -1.89 0.35 13.77
N LYS A 69 -2.23 1.49 13.18
CA LYS A 69 -3.58 2.06 13.27
C LYS A 69 -4.58 1.39 12.32
N PHE A 70 -4.14 0.93 11.16
CA PHE A 70 -5.01 0.47 10.08
C PHE A 70 -4.66 -0.92 9.52
N HIS A 71 -3.86 -1.74 10.24
CA HIS A 71 -3.47 -3.09 9.77
C HIS A 71 -4.64 -4.02 9.46
N ASP A 72 -5.79 -3.81 10.09
CA ASP A 72 -6.98 -4.63 9.86
C ASP A 72 -7.65 -4.31 8.51
N ARG A 73 -7.49 -3.08 8.04
CA ARG A 73 -8.22 -2.47 6.92
C ARG A 73 -7.36 -2.29 5.66
N ILE A 74 -6.11 -1.91 5.85
CA ILE A 74 -5.16 -1.60 4.78
C ILE A 74 -4.03 -2.64 4.79
N LEU A 75 -3.66 -3.13 3.61
CA LEU A 75 -2.44 -3.90 3.42
C LEU A 75 -1.23 -2.97 3.32
N PHE A 76 -0.27 -3.13 4.21
CA PHE A 76 0.98 -2.37 4.17
C PHE A 76 2.07 -3.21 3.49
N VAL A 77 2.83 -2.61 2.59
CA VAL A 77 3.94 -3.26 1.88
C VAL A 77 5.16 -2.36 1.93
N LYS A 78 6.30 -2.89 2.37
CA LYS A 78 7.56 -2.16 2.39
C LYS A 78 8.43 -2.63 1.24
N ASP A 79 8.75 -1.75 0.31
CA ASP A 79 9.59 -2.02 -0.84
C ASP A 79 10.97 -1.40 -0.61
N VAL A 80 12.00 -2.24 -0.55
CA VAL A 80 13.41 -1.81 -0.42
C VAL A 80 14.20 -2.11 -1.69
N GLY A 81 13.49 -2.27 -2.82
CA GLY A 81 14.09 -2.58 -4.10
C GLY A 81 15.02 -1.47 -4.60
N SER A 82 16.19 -1.88 -5.11
CA SER A 82 17.16 -0.99 -5.76
C SER A 82 16.80 -0.66 -7.21
N GLU A 83 15.77 -1.30 -7.77
CA GLU A 83 15.35 -1.17 -9.16
C GLU A 83 14.68 0.18 -9.49
N SER A 84 14.30 0.95 -8.46
CA SER A 84 13.62 2.23 -8.65
C SER A 84 14.59 3.41 -8.68
N SER A 85 14.35 4.34 -9.61
CA SER A 85 15.07 5.61 -9.72
C SER A 85 14.71 6.62 -8.63
N GLU A 86 13.68 6.34 -7.82
CA GLU A 86 13.22 7.18 -6.72
C GLU A 86 13.90 6.77 -5.41
N VAL A 87 14.22 7.76 -4.55
CA VAL A 87 14.81 7.50 -3.22
C VAL A 87 13.74 7.06 -2.23
N CYS A 88 12.60 7.77 -2.20
CA CYS A 88 11.51 7.47 -1.28
C CYS A 88 10.18 7.85 -1.92
N GLN A 89 9.27 6.89 -2.02
CA GLN A 89 7.98 7.08 -2.67
C GLN A 89 6.89 6.28 -1.98
N TRP A 90 5.78 6.95 -1.66
CA TRP A 90 4.55 6.31 -1.21
C TRP A 90 3.64 6.07 -2.39
N LYS A 91 3.07 4.87 -2.47
CA LYS A 91 2.08 4.52 -3.47
C LYS A 91 0.84 3.98 -2.78
N PHE A 92 -0.28 4.55 -3.16
CA PHE A 92 -1.58 4.26 -2.60
C PHE A 92 -2.39 3.51 -3.65
N PHE A 93 -2.88 2.34 -3.28
CA PHE A 93 -3.62 1.47 -4.16
C PHE A 93 -5.02 1.23 -3.59
N GLY A 94 -6.02 1.29 -4.47
CA GLY A 94 -7.41 0.98 -4.15
C GLY A 94 -7.96 0.05 -5.22
N LYS A 95 -8.49 -1.11 -4.79
CA LYS A 95 -9.04 -2.16 -5.68
C LYS A 95 -8.02 -2.68 -6.71
N GLY A 96 -6.77 -2.92 -6.29
CA GLY A 96 -5.69 -3.36 -7.18
C GLY A 96 -5.14 -2.28 -8.13
N GLU A 97 -5.75 -1.09 -8.19
CA GLU A 97 -5.26 0.01 -9.05
C GLU A 97 -4.50 1.07 -8.26
N LYS A 98 -3.45 1.63 -8.85
CA LYS A 98 -2.71 2.77 -8.28
C LYS A 98 -3.58 4.02 -8.36
N ARG A 99 -3.93 4.60 -7.20
CA ARG A 99 -4.77 5.81 -7.10
C ARG A 99 -3.95 7.07 -6.97
N ALA A 100 -2.96 7.04 -6.09
CA ALA A 100 -2.10 8.18 -5.83
C ALA A 100 -0.67 7.73 -5.58
N GLU A 101 0.25 8.66 -5.80
CA GLU A 101 1.64 8.51 -5.41
C GLU A 101 2.16 9.81 -4.84
N VAL A 102 2.92 9.71 -3.76
CA VAL A 102 3.57 10.85 -3.10
C VAL A 102 5.05 10.58 -3.09
N CYS A 103 5.79 11.34 -3.89
CA CYS A 103 7.25 11.31 -3.85
C CYS A 103 7.73 12.14 -2.67
N CYS A 104 8.59 11.55 -1.84
CA CYS A 104 9.23 12.25 -0.73
C CYS A 104 10.51 12.96 -1.17
N THR A 105 10.74 13.09 -2.47
CA THR A 105 11.90 13.77 -3.03
C THR A 105 11.48 14.96 -3.85
N SER A 106 12.06 16.12 -3.52
CA SER A 106 11.97 17.33 -4.33
C SER A 106 13.28 17.53 -5.07
N ILE A 107 13.19 17.86 -6.37
CA ILE A 107 14.35 18.20 -7.19
C ILE A 107 14.55 19.71 -7.10
N VAL A 108 15.65 20.13 -6.48
CA VAL A 108 16.03 21.54 -6.43
C VAL A 108 17.07 21.80 -7.51
N TYR A 109 16.75 22.71 -8.42
CA TYR A 109 17.70 23.21 -9.42
C TYR A 109 18.53 24.33 -8.77
N ALA A 110 19.66 23.97 -8.18
CA ALA A 110 20.69 24.96 -7.86
C ALA A 110 21.50 25.28 -9.12
N THR A 111 22.00 26.51 -9.23
CA THR A 111 22.76 27.04 -10.39
C THR A 111 24.02 26.25 -10.74
N ASP A 112 24.53 25.37 -9.86
CA ASP A 112 25.73 24.57 -10.10
C ASP A 112 25.53 23.04 -10.18
N LYS A 113 24.52 22.44 -9.52
CA LYS A 113 24.25 20.98 -9.58
C LYS A 113 22.78 20.65 -9.25
N LYS A 114 22.23 19.61 -9.90
CA LYS A 114 20.93 19.03 -9.50
C LYS A 114 21.08 18.40 -8.12
N GLN A 115 20.39 18.93 -7.12
CA GLN A 115 20.32 18.34 -5.79
C GLN A 115 18.94 17.72 -5.58
N THR A 116 18.91 16.47 -5.13
CA THR A 116 17.67 15.81 -4.71
C THR A 116 17.60 15.89 -3.19
N LYS A 117 16.60 16.62 -2.68
CA LYS A 117 16.34 16.78 -1.24
C LYS A 117 15.16 15.89 -0.87
N VAL A 118 15.31 15.12 0.21
CA VAL A 118 14.18 14.38 0.79
C VAL A 118 13.33 15.35 1.61
N GLU A 119 12.03 15.38 1.33
CA GLU A 119 11.01 16.12 2.05
C GLU A 119 10.04 15.15 2.74
N PHE A 120 9.35 15.64 3.77
CA PHE A 120 8.35 14.87 4.50
C PHE A 120 6.99 15.54 4.36
N PRO A 121 6.26 15.29 3.25
CA PRO A 121 4.93 15.85 3.01
C PRO A 121 3.86 15.07 3.79
N ASP A 122 3.95 15.09 5.12
CA ASP A 122 3.11 14.33 6.05
C ASP A 122 1.60 14.50 5.80
N SER A 123 1.18 15.73 5.60
CA SER A 123 -0.22 16.12 5.41
C SER A 123 -0.79 15.45 4.15
N LYS A 124 -0.04 15.47 3.04
CA LYS A 124 -0.43 14.78 1.81
C LYS A 124 -0.48 13.26 1.98
N ILE A 125 0.50 12.69 2.68
CA ILE A 125 0.53 11.23 2.94
C ILE A 125 -0.70 10.83 3.75
N TYR A 126 -1.06 11.60 4.77
CA TYR A 126 -2.26 11.37 5.57
C TYR A 126 -3.55 11.52 4.76
N ASP A 127 -3.66 12.58 3.96
CA ASP A 127 -4.85 12.81 3.13
C ASP A 127 -5.08 11.66 2.14
N GLU A 128 -4.02 11.21 1.47
CA GLU A 128 -4.09 10.07 0.54
C GLU A 128 -4.39 8.74 1.27
N ALA A 129 -3.80 8.52 2.45
CA ALA A 129 -4.11 7.36 3.29
C ALA A 129 -5.60 7.34 3.70
N MET A 130 -6.18 8.49 4.03
CA MET A 130 -7.61 8.60 4.34
C MET A 130 -8.47 8.49 3.07
N SER A 131 -7.97 8.93 1.92
CA SER A 131 -8.64 8.81 0.63
C SER A 131 -8.82 7.33 0.23
N ILE A 132 -7.78 6.51 0.37
CA ILE A 132 -7.87 5.08 0.03
C ILE A 132 -8.81 4.27 0.93
N LEU A 133 -9.05 4.71 2.17
CA LEU A 133 -10.05 4.07 3.04
C LEU A 133 -11.47 4.17 2.48
N ARG A 134 -11.76 5.13 1.60
CA ARG A 134 -13.05 5.21 0.89
C ARG A 134 -13.22 4.12 -0.16
N PHE A 135 -12.13 3.51 -0.61
CA PHE A 135 -12.14 2.44 -1.59
C PHE A 135 -12.28 1.05 -0.95
N GLU A 136 -12.53 1.00 0.37
CA GLU A 136 -13.09 -0.20 0.97
C GLU A 136 -14.48 -0.46 0.40
N GLU A 137 -14.51 -1.28 -0.62
CA GLU A 137 -15.71 -1.97 -1.02
C GLU A 137 -15.91 -3.08 0.02
N ARG A 138 -16.69 -2.80 1.08
CA ARG A 138 -17.61 -3.83 1.59
C ARG A 138 -18.21 -4.43 0.34
N GLY A 139 -18.12 -5.73 0.09
CA GLY A 139 -18.40 -6.39 -1.19
C GLY A 139 -19.83 -6.21 -1.74
N LEU A 140 -20.31 -4.99 -1.82
CA LEU A 140 -21.67 -4.56 -2.03
C LEU A 140 -21.88 -4.56 -3.53
N CYS A 141 -22.54 -5.62 -4.01
CA CYS A 141 -23.05 -5.67 -5.37
C CYS A 141 -23.80 -4.37 -5.72
N SER A 142 -23.41 -3.66 -6.79
CA SER A 142 -24.02 -2.40 -7.24
C SER A 142 -25.52 -2.52 -7.58
N ARG A 143 -26.05 -3.74 -7.61
CA ARG A 143 -27.46 -4.07 -7.84
C ARG A 143 -28.27 -4.31 -6.56
N CYS A 144 -27.66 -4.67 -5.44
CA CYS A 144 -28.39 -5.04 -4.21
C CYS A 144 -27.74 -4.62 -2.88
N GLY A 145 -26.51 -4.10 -2.88
CA GLY A 145 -25.86 -3.65 -1.64
C GLY A 145 -25.62 -4.76 -0.61
N GLY A 146 -25.27 -5.98 -1.04
CA GLY A 146 -24.92 -7.10 -0.14
C GLY A 146 -23.60 -7.78 -0.51
N GLU A 147 -22.94 -8.40 0.48
CA GLU A 147 -21.53 -8.87 0.47
C GLU A 147 -21.23 -10.19 -0.28
N ALA A 148 -22.23 -10.85 -0.88
CA ALA A 148 -21.99 -12.07 -1.66
C ALA A 148 -23.14 -12.30 -2.65
N CYS A 149 -22.90 -11.97 -3.93
CA CYS A 149 -23.74 -12.50 -5.00
C CYS A 149 -23.02 -13.74 -5.54
N SER A 150 -23.34 -14.93 -5.00
CA SER A 150 -22.95 -16.17 -5.66
C SER A 150 -23.55 -16.18 -7.08
N PRO A 151 -22.83 -16.61 -8.11
CA PRO A 151 -23.46 -16.90 -9.39
C PRO A 151 -24.47 -18.02 -9.12
N LYS A 152 -25.77 -17.75 -9.27
CA LYS A 152 -26.74 -18.84 -9.32
C LYS A 152 -26.35 -19.71 -10.52
N GLU A 153 -25.93 -20.94 -10.23
CA GLU A 153 -25.75 -21.99 -11.22
C GLU A 153 -27.02 -22.02 -12.09
N ALA A 154 -26.83 -21.81 -13.39
CA ALA A 154 -27.87 -22.06 -14.36
C ALA A 154 -28.10 -23.58 -14.43
N GLY A 155 -29.04 -24.08 -13.63
CA GLY A 155 -29.55 -25.44 -13.77
C GLY A 155 -30.17 -25.62 -15.16
N PRO A 156 -30.01 -26.79 -15.80
CA PRO A 156 -30.54 -27.03 -17.14
C PRO A 156 -32.09 -27.04 -17.12
N PRO A 157 -32.75 -26.66 -18.23
CA PRO A 157 -34.20 -26.69 -18.32
C PRO A 157 -34.69 -28.13 -18.30
N SER A 158 -35.42 -28.49 -17.25
CA SER A 158 -36.27 -29.69 -17.22
C SER A 158 -37.67 -29.30 -17.71
N ASP A 159 -37.93 -29.46 -19.01
CA ASP A 159 -39.32 -29.52 -19.48
C ASP A 159 -39.79 -30.97 -19.46
N GLY A 160 -40.62 -31.23 -18.46
CA GLY A 160 -41.36 -32.47 -18.30
C GLY A 160 -42.52 -32.56 -19.29
N VAL A 161 -42.75 -33.80 -19.69
CA VAL A 161 -43.98 -34.31 -20.31
C VAL A 161 -45.24 -33.84 -19.58
N SER A 162 -46.28 -33.50 -20.34
CA SER A 162 -47.67 -33.54 -19.89
C SER A 162 -48.57 -33.95 -21.05
N GLU A 163 -49.49 -34.85 -20.70
CA GLU A 163 -50.48 -35.61 -21.51
C GLU A 163 -51.34 -34.79 -22.47
#